data_AF-A0A095WS02-F1
#
_entry.id   AF-A0A095WS02-F1
#
_cell.length_a   1.000
_cell.length_b   1.000
_cell.length_c   1.000
_cell.angle_alpha   90.00
_cell.angle_beta   90.00
_cell.angle_gamma   90.00
#
_symmetry.space_group_name_H-M   'P 1'
#
loop_
_entity.id
_entity.type
_entity.pdbx_description
1 polymer ?
#
loop_
_entity_poly.entity_id
_entity_poly.type
_entity_poly.pdbx_seq_one_letter_code
_entity_poly.pdbx_strand_id
1 'polypeptide(L)'
;MNTDPTASPQRPDLAQIAANPATNLEVLRTLAFEYPKLRPVIALNPSTYPGLLEWLGEFDDEALKAALKQREESGPVYPSDSAGAPLAAGAAAGAGSREPVRNSAQTADASEEDLQQHSNKTGLIALIILLVIAIPLVFVAAKLLVGTPTAPQPEPSTTVSAESEATATPSDTGASEEATTAAEIKFPAPGEAADLELVAAPSGNILCKLADGSVACTVLQTQQGMHGGACDDGSVTVVATAEGAKRDCSLRVNAEGAAKVDYGQFGKSGDVACGSQYNGISCWNVKTGQGFAVSRQGWATTDKGFLPEDQFPWVQ
;
A
#
# COMPACT_ATOMS: atom_id res chain seq x y z
N MET A 1 -53.79 18.48 3.33
CA MET A 1 -52.64 17.64 2.95
C MET A 1 -51.85 18.44 1.94
N ASN A 2 -50.90 19.25 2.39
CA ASN A 2 -50.06 20.07 1.50
C ASN A 2 -48.77 19.30 1.24
N THR A 3 -48.59 18.85 0.00
CA THR A 3 -47.31 18.38 -0.52
C THR A 3 -46.65 19.55 -1.25
N ASP A 4 -45.62 20.11 -0.63
CA ASP A 4 -44.73 21.12 -1.23
C ASP A 4 -43.82 20.43 -2.27
N PRO A 5 -43.72 20.91 -3.54
CA PRO A 5 -42.88 20.30 -4.56
C PRO A 5 -41.39 20.67 -4.46
N THR A 6 -40.96 21.39 -3.42
CA THR A 6 -39.59 21.96 -3.32
C THR A 6 -38.64 21.20 -2.39
N ALA A 7 -39.04 20.03 -1.87
CA ALA A 7 -38.16 19.21 -1.05
C ALA A 7 -37.08 18.53 -1.91
N SER A 8 -36.02 19.28 -2.24
CA SER A 8 -34.77 18.70 -2.72
C SER A 8 -34.26 17.70 -1.67
N PRO A 9 -33.79 16.50 -2.06
CA PRO A 9 -33.16 15.58 -1.13
C PRO A 9 -32.01 16.32 -0.44
N GLN A 10 -31.96 16.25 0.89
CA GLN A 10 -30.97 16.92 1.74
C GLN A 10 -29.56 16.59 1.22
N ARG A 11 -28.97 17.49 0.44
CA ARG A 11 -27.59 17.33 -0.01
C ARG A 11 -26.71 17.43 1.24
N PRO A 12 -25.81 16.46 1.50
CA PRO A 12 -24.94 16.53 2.68
C PRO A 12 -24.16 17.85 2.67
N ASP A 13 -24.05 18.51 3.83
CA ASP A 13 -23.20 19.68 3.98
C ASP A 13 -21.74 19.25 3.89
N LEU A 14 -21.12 19.52 2.75
CA LEU A 14 -19.73 19.13 2.46
C LEU A 14 -18.74 19.80 3.41
N ALA A 15 -19.04 20.99 3.95
CA ALA A 15 -18.18 21.64 4.94
C ALA A 15 -18.24 20.89 6.28
N GLN A 16 -19.41 20.39 6.66
CA GLN A 16 -19.56 19.58 7.86
C GLN A 16 -18.88 18.21 7.73
N ILE A 17 -18.91 17.61 6.54
CA ILE A 17 -18.13 16.41 6.24
C ILE A 17 -16.62 16.72 6.29
N ALA A 18 -16.17 17.81 5.66
CA ALA A 18 -14.76 18.22 5.68
C ALA A 18 -14.23 18.50 7.09
N ALA A 19 -15.06 19.00 8.01
CA ALA A 19 -14.66 19.32 9.39
C ALA A 19 -14.76 18.14 10.35
N ASN A 20 -15.47 17.06 9.99
CA ASN A 20 -15.72 15.96 10.91
C ASN A 20 -14.46 15.08 11.12
N PRO A 21 -13.97 14.90 12.36
CA PRO A 21 -12.79 14.09 12.65
C PRO A 21 -12.95 12.61 12.27
N ALA A 22 -14.17 12.10 12.16
CA ALA A 22 -14.42 10.73 11.72
C ALA A 22 -14.54 10.58 10.19
N THR A 23 -14.36 11.66 9.43
CA THR A 23 -14.46 11.60 7.97
C THR A 23 -13.35 10.75 7.39
N ASN A 24 -13.75 9.83 6.50
CA ASN A 24 -12.85 8.96 5.77
C ASN A 24 -11.77 9.78 5.03
N LEU A 25 -10.51 9.31 5.08
CA LEU A 25 -9.36 10.01 4.52
C LEU A 25 -9.46 10.25 3.02
N GLU A 26 -10.04 9.30 2.28
CA GLU A 26 -10.26 9.40 0.85
C GLU A 26 -11.34 10.44 0.52
N VAL A 27 -12.35 10.56 1.37
CA VAL A 27 -13.35 11.64 1.27
C VAL A 27 -12.69 12.98 1.51
N LEU A 28 -11.79 13.12 2.50
CA LEU A 28 -11.03 14.36 2.72
C LEU A 28 -10.15 14.71 1.52
N ARG A 29 -9.45 13.73 0.94
CA ARG A 29 -8.66 13.91 -0.28
C ARG A 29 -9.54 14.37 -1.45
N THR A 30 -10.64 13.66 -1.70
CA THR A 30 -11.59 13.98 -2.77
C THR A 30 -12.17 15.39 -2.60
N LEU A 31 -12.59 15.75 -1.38
CA LEU A 31 -13.11 17.09 -1.10
C LEU A 31 -12.04 18.18 -1.35
N ALA A 32 -10.77 17.91 -1.03
CA ALA A 32 -9.68 18.85 -1.25
C ALA A 32 -9.40 19.09 -2.76
N PHE A 33 -9.55 18.05 -3.59
CA PHE A 33 -9.39 18.14 -5.04
C PHE A 33 -10.59 18.81 -5.72
N GLU A 34 -11.81 18.34 -5.45
CA GLU A 34 -13.02 18.77 -6.15
C GLU A 34 -13.57 20.11 -5.66
N TYR A 35 -13.32 20.46 -4.40
CA TYR A 35 -13.87 21.65 -3.76
C TYR A 35 -12.76 22.48 -3.12
N PRO A 36 -12.00 23.27 -3.90
CA PRO A 36 -10.89 24.09 -3.39
C PRO A 36 -11.26 24.99 -2.21
N LYS A 37 -12.52 25.44 -2.14
CA LYS A 37 -13.04 26.25 -1.01
C LYS A 37 -13.05 25.52 0.34
N LEU A 38 -13.02 24.19 0.35
CA LEU A 38 -13.00 23.38 1.57
C LEU A 38 -11.58 23.12 2.07
N ARG A 39 -10.54 23.42 1.29
CA ARG A 39 -9.14 23.14 1.64
C ARG A 39 -8.72 23.69 3.02
N PRO A 40 -9.08 24.93 3.42
CA PRO A 40 -8.76 25.42 4.75
C PRO A 40 -9.46 24.63 5.88
N VAL A 41 -10.69 24.19 5.65
CA VAL A 41 -11.44 23.35 6.60
C VAL A 41 -10.81 21.97 6.73
N ILE A 42 -10.40 21.38 5.60
CA ILE A 42 -9.71 20.09 5.55
C ILE A 42 -8.34 20.17 6.24
N ALA A 43 -7.60 21.26 6.05
CA ALA A 43 -6.33 21.48 6.76
C ALA A 43 -6.50 21.46 8.29
N LEU A 44 -7.64 21.94 8.81
CA LEU A 44 -7.96 21.93 10.24
C LEU A 44 -8.57 20.62 10.75
N ASN A 45 -9.02 19.73 9.86
CA ASN A 45 -9.57 18.44 10.28
C ASN A 45 -8.46 17.58 10.89
N PRO A 46 -8.59 17.09 12.14
CA PRO A 46 -7.51 16.37 12.84
C PRO A 46 -7.11 15.06 12.16
N SER A 47 -8.01 14.44 11.40
CA SER A 47 -7.75 13.19 10.68
C SER A 47 -7.09 13.41 9.31
N THR A 48 -6.93 14.65 8.84
CA THR A 48 -6.21 14.93 7.58
C THR A 48 -4.77 14.44 7.68
N TYR A 49 -4.42 13.53 6.79
CA TYR A 49 -3.14 12.83 6.78
C TYR A 49 -1.99 13.70 6.23
N PRO A 50 -0.72 13.43 6.62
CA PRO A 50 0.41 14.32 6.33
C PRO A 50 0.62 14.66 4.86
N GLY A 51 0.54 13.67 3.97
CA GLY A 51 0.72 13.90 2.53
C GLY A 51 -0.32 14.85 1.92
N LEU A 52 -1.54 14.87 2.47
CA LEU A 52 -2.55 15.84 2.04
C LEU A 52 -2.23 17.25 2.58
N LEU A 53 -1.71 17.38 3.80
CA LEU A 53 -1.29 18.67 4.36
C LEU A 53 -0.11 19.29 3.60
N GLU A 54 0.86 18.46 3.21
CA GLU A 54 2.00 18.89 2.40
C GLU A 54 1.53 19.44 1.05
N TRP A 55 0.69 18.69 0.35
CA TRP A 55 0.08 19.14 -0.91
C TRP A 55 -0.75 20.41 -0.73
N LEU A 56 -1.49 20.52 0.37
CA LEU A 56 -2.25 21.75 0.70
C LEU A 56 -1.32 22.95 0.92
N GLY A 57 -0.10 22.74 1.45
CA GLY A 57 0.91 23.78 1.66
C GLY A 57 1.52 24.35 0.38
N GLU A 58 1.38 23.67 -0.77
CA GLU A 58 1.90 24.14 -2.06
C GLU A 58 1.08 25.30 -2.66
N PHE A 59 -0.15 25.51 -2.19
CA PHE A 59 -1.03 26.54 -2.73
C PHE A 59 -0.79 27.91 -2.09
N ASP A 60 -0.77 28.95 -2.91
CA ASP A 60 -0.70 30.35 -2.46
C ASP A 60 -2.09 30.88 -2.08
N ASP A 61 -2.69 30.31 -1.04
CA ASP A 61 -3.99 30.71 -0.48
C ASP A 61 -3.82 31.15 0.99
N GLU A 62 -4.23 32.39 1.30
CA GLU A 62 -4.05 32.99 2.63
C GLU A 62 -4.86 32.26 3.71
N ALA A 63 -6.10 31.83 3.40
CA ALA A 63 -6.94 31.13 4.34
C ALA A 63 -6.40 29.73 4.65
N LEU A 64 -5.87 29.05 3.63
CA LEU A 64 -5.22 27.75 3.77
C LEU A 64 -3.93 27.84 4.57
N LYS A 65 -3.10 28.87 4.32
CA LYS A 65 -1.89 29.14 5.09
C LYS A 65 -2.19 29.44 6.56
N ALA A 66 -3.23 30.25 6.82
CA ALA A 66 -3.68 30.53 8.17
C ALA A 66 -4.15 29.26 8.90
N ALA A 67 -4.90 28.39 8.22
CA ALA A 67 -5.35 27.11 8.75
C ALA A 67 -4.18 26.16 9.09
N LEU A 68 -3.19 26.04 8.20
CA LEU A 68 -2.00 25.22 8.45
C LEU A 68 -1.16 25.76 9.62
N LYS A 69 -0.96 27.08 9.69
CA LYS A 69 -0.28 27.72 10.82
C LYS A 69 -1.02 27.51 12.14
N GLN A 70 -2.34 27.63 12.14
CA GLN A 70 -3.16 27.38 13.32
C GLN A 70 -3.03 25.93 13.80
N ARG A 71 -2.96 24.97 12.88
CA ARG A 71 -2.72 23.56 13.21
C ARG A 71 -1.34 23.34 13.86
N GLU A 72 -0.30 24.00 13.36
CA GLU A 72 1.05 23.96 13.97
C GLU A 72 1.06 24.53 15.39
N GLU A 73 0.36 25.66 15.60
CA GLU A 73 0.24 26.32 16.91
C GLU A 73 -0.60 25.50 17.91
N SER A 74 -1.57 24.72 17.42
CA SER A 74 -2.45 23.88 18.25
C SER A 74 -1.77 22.59 18.73
N GLY A 75 -0.63 22.23 18.14
CA GLY A 75 0.03 20.94 18.37
C GLY A 75 -0.82 19.75 17.89
N PRO A 76 -0.29 18.51 17.96
CA PRO A 76 -1.04 17.34 17.54
C PRO A 76 -2.25 17.09 18.45
N VAL A 77 -3.46 17.36 17.93
CA VAL A 77 -4.73 17.00 18.58
C VAL A 77 -5.14 15.62 18.10
N TYR A 78 -4.60 14.59 18.76
CA TYR A 78 -5.18 13.26 18.72
C TYR A 78 -6.36 13.21 19.70
N PRO A 79 -7.48 12.53 19.39
CA PRO A 79 -8.47 12.21 20.40
C PRO A 79 -7.84 11.25 21.42
N SER A 80 -7.26 11.83 22.47
CA SER A 80 -6.77 11.09 23.64
C SER A 80 -7.96 10.65 24.49
N ASP A 81 -8.54 9.50 24.16
CA ASP A 81 -9.15 8.66 25.19
C ASP A 81 -8.06 7.73 25.75
N SER A 82 -7.29 8.25 26.70
CA SER A 82 -6.58 7.46 27.70
C SER A 82 -6.02 8.36 28.78
N ALA A 83 -6.73 8.40 29.91
CA ALA A 83 -6.19 8.89 31.17
C ALA A 83 -4.99 8.02 31.59
N GLY A 84 -3.82 8.66 31.75
CA GLY A 84 -2.62 8.07 32.32
C GLY A 84 -1.73 9.17 32.91
N ALA A 85 -1.45 9.08 34.21
CA ALA A 85 -0.88 10.10 35.09
C ALA A 85 0.54 10.61 34.71
N PRO A 86 0.95 11.80 35.20
CA PRO A 86 2.20 12.45 34.81
C PRO A 86 3.44 11.83 35.49
N LEU A 87 4.48 11.56 34.70
CA LEU A 87 5.83 11.35 35.22
C LEU A 87 6.52 12.71 35.40
N ALA A 88 6.86 12.99 36.65
CA ALA A 88 7.48 14.22 37.10
C ALA A 88 8.90 14.41 36.53
N ALA A 89 9.20 15.67 36.23
CA ALA A 89 10.52 16.19 35.94
C ALA A 89 11.48 16.01 37.15
N GLY A 90 12.70 15.57 36.87
CA GLY A 90 13.82 15.55 37.81
C GLY A 90 15.09 16.00 37.11
N ALA A 91 15.31 17.31 37.05
CA ALA A 91 16.60 17.90 36.73
C ALA A 91 17.51 17.87 37.96
N ALA A 92 18.77 17.44 37.80
CA ALA A 92 19.86 17.86 38.67
C ALA A 92 21.21 17.77 37.94
N ALA A 93 21.94 18.88 38.04
CA ALA A 93 23.25 19.15 37.48
C ALA A 93 24.39 18.33 38.11
N GLY A 94 25.50 18.23 37.40
CA GLY A 94 26.78 17.75 37.93
C GLY A 94 27.94 18.05 36.98
N ALA A 95 28.55 19.23 37.14
CA ALA A 95 29.82 19.59 36.54
C ALA A 95 30.99 18.92 37.29
N GLY A 96 32.05 18.53 36.59
CA GLY A 96 33.29 18.05 37.20
C GLY A 96 34.39 17.73 36.18
N SER A 97 35.38 18.61 36.09
CA SER A 97 36.56 18.56 35.23
C SER A 97 37.56 17.44 35.58
N ARG A 98 38.29 16.91 34.57
CA ARG A 98 39.76 16.67 34.58
C ARG A 98 40.26 16.09 33.25
N GLU A 99 41.20 16.82 32.63
CA GLU A 99 42.12 16.45 31.53
C GLU A 99 43.19 15.40 31.97
N PRO A 100 44.28 15.14 31.21
CA PRO A 100 44.38 14.49 29.89
C PRO A 100 45.41 13.32 29.91
N VAL A 101 45.40 12.42 28.93
CA VAL A 101 46.60 11.62 28.63
C VAL A 101 46.94 11.73 27.15
N ARG A 102 48.02 12.49 26.93
CA ARG A 102 48.82 12.56 25.72
C ARG A 102 49.80 11.39 25.75
N ASN A 103 49.87 10.61 24.68
CA ASN A 103 51.15 10.18 24.10
C ASN A 103 50.98 9.77 22.64
N SER A 104 51.45 10.66 21.77
CA SER A 104 52.46 10.45 20.71
C SER A 104 52.95 9.01 20.53
N ALA A 105 53.38 8.54 19.37
CA ALA A 105 53.38 8.97 17.97
C ALA A 105 54.16 7.83 17.28
N GLN A 106 53.73 7.33 16.13
CA GLN A 106 54.73 6.96 15.12
C GLN A 106 54.18 7.10 13.71
N THR A 107 54.88 7.99 13.01
CA THR A 107 54.85 8.39 11.61
C THR A 107 55.31 7.31 10.65
N ALA A 108 54.70 7.27 9.47
CA ALA A 108 55.36 7.19 8.15
C ALA A 108 54.22 7.23 7.09
N ASP A 109 54.12 8.28 6.28
CA ASP A 109 54.72 8.36 4.91
C ASP A 109 53.73 7.74 3.91
N ALA A 110 53.33 8.31 2.78
CA ALA A 110 53.46 9.60 2.13
C ALA A 110 52.42 9.60 0.99
N SER A 111 52.12 10.80 0.48
CA SER A 111 51.73 11.10 -0.91
C SER A 111 50.45 10.49 -1.51
N GLU A 112 49.59 11.44 -1.87
CA GLU A 112 48.53 11.39 -2.87
C GLU A 112 48.98 10.76 -4.21
N GLU A 113 48.14 9.90 -4.79
CA GLU A 113 48.00 9.77 -6.24
C GLU A 113 46.52 9.76 -6.59
N ASP A 114 46.05 10.94 -7.00
CA ASP A 114 44.91 11.11 -7.87
C ASP A 114 45.38 10.76 -9.29
N LEU A 115 44.68 9.86 -10.00
CA LEU A 115 44.60 9.79 -11.47
C LEU A 115 43.63 8.68 -11.92
N GLN A 116 42.47 9.12 -12.40
CA GLN A 116 41.83 8.65 -13.63
C GLN A 116 41.44 7.17 -13.74
N GLN A 117 40.25 6.83 -13.22
CA GLN A 117 39.49 5.70 -13.73
C GLN A 117 38.88 6.05 -15.10
N HIS A 118 39.72 5.92 -16.13
CA HIS A 118 39.38 6.10 -17.54
C HIS A 118 38.27 5.14 -17.95
N SER A 119 37.08 5.71 -18.16
CA SER A 119 35.89 5.10 -18.76
C SER A 119 36.26 4.37 -20.06
N ASN A 120 36.06 3.06 -20.10
CA ASN A 120 36.16 2.22 -21.29
C ASN A 120 34.93 2.41 -22.20
N LYS A 121 34.66 3.65 -22.60
CA LYS A 121 33.53 4.03 -23.45
C LYS A 121 33.76 3.72 -24.94
N THR A 122 34.96 3.30 -25.34
CA THR A 122 35.30 3.03 -26.74
C THR A 122 34.97 1.60 -27.19
N GLY A 123 34.84 0.64 -26.27
CA GLY A 123 34.41 -0.74 -26.59
C GLY A 123 32.89 -0.91 -26.64
N LEU A 124 32.15 -0.13 -25.85
CA LEU A 124 30.69 -0.20 -25.76
C LEU A 124 29.99 0.39 -27.00
N ILE A 125 30.57 1.44 -27.61
CA ILE A 125 29.99 2.13 -28.77
C ILE A 125 30.06 1.27 -30.05
N ALA A 126 31.14 0.50 -30.25
CA ALA A 126 31.25 -0.40 -31.40
C ALA A 126 30.26 -1.57 -31.33
N LEU A 127 29.94 -2.06 -30.13
CA LEU A 127 29.02 -3.18 -29.91
C LEU A 127 27.55 -2.74 -30.06
N ILE A 128 27.22 -1.50 -29.67
CA ILE A 128 25.89 -0.90 -29.88
C ILE A 128 25.63 -0.63 -31.36
N ILE A 129 26.61 -0.11 -32.12
CA ILE A 129 26.43 0.16 -33.57
C ILE A 129 26.23 -1.16 -34.34
N LEU A 130 26.94 -2.23 -33.98
CA LEU A 130 26.80 -3.53 -34.64
C LEU A 130 25.43 -4.19 -34.33
N LEU A 131 24.92 -4.05 -33.11
CA LEU A 131 23.57 -4.52 -32.74
C LEU A 131 22.46 -3.71 -33.43
N VAL A 132 22.59 -2.39 -33.54
CA VAL A 132 21.57 -1.52 -34.16
C VAL A 132 21.45 -1.75 -35.68
N ILE A 133 22.49 -2.27 -36.35
CA ILE A 133 22.44 -2.60 -37.78
C ILE A 133 21.97 -4.05 -38.02
N ALA A 134 22.29 -4.99 -37.13
CA ALA A 134 21.90 -6.40 -37.27
C ALA A 134 20.42 -6.66 -36.93
N ILE A 135 19.87 -5.98 -35.93
CA ILE A 135 18.48 -6.16 -35.47
C ILE A 135 17.42 -5.81 -36.55
N PRO A 136 17.51 -4.71 -37.32
CA PRO A 136 16.51 -4.42 -38.35
C PRO A 136 16.59 -5.40 -39.54
N LEU A 137 17.77 -5.95 -39.87
CA LEU A 137 17.90 -6.94 -40.95
C LEU A 137 17.24 -8.28 -40.61
N VAL A 138 17.30 -8.71 -39.33
CA VAL A 138 16.60 -9.91 -38.85
C VAL A 138 15.10 -9.69 -38.76
N PHE A 139 14.64 -8.48 -38.42
CA PHE A 139 13.21 -8.15 -38.36
C PHE A 139 12.54 -8.07 -39.75
N VAL A 140 13.27 -7.61 -40.78
CA VAL A 140 12.79 -7.58 -42.17
C VAL A 140 12.73 -9.00 -42.77
N ALA A 141 13.67 -9.88 -42.44
CA ALA A 141 13.64 -11.28 -42.85
C ALA A 141 12.48 -12.07 -42.18
N ALA A 142 12.17 -11.77 -40.91
CA ALA A 142 11.06 -12.41 -40.19
C ALA A 142 9.67 -11.95 -40.67
N LYS A 143 9.55 -10.75 -41.24
CA LYS A 143 8.28 -10.24 -41.81
C LYS A 143 7.96 -10.73 -43.22
N LEU A 144 8.87 -11.46 -43.87
CA LEU A 144 8.63 -12.09 -45.18
C LEU A 144 8.27 -13.58 -45.11
N LEU A 145 8.16 -14.19 -43.91
CA LEU A 145 7.91 -15.64 -43.76
C LEU A 145 6.72 -16.05 -42.90
N VAL A 146 5.88 -15.12 -42.42
CA VAL A 146 4.66 -15.49 -41.66
C VAL A 146 3.42 -15.20 -42.49
N GLY A 147 2.86 -16.28 -43.05
CA GLY A 147 1.61 -16.29 -43.79
C GLY A 147 0.42 -15.84 -42.95
N THR A 148 -0.56 -15.26 -43.63
CA THR A 148 -1.82 -14.76 -43.10
C THR A 148 -2.66 -15.88 -42.45
N PRO A 149 -3.12 -15.72 -41.19
CA PRO A 149 -4.13 -16.60 -40.62
C PRO A 149 -5.49 -16.36 -41.27
N THR A 150 -6.01 -17.41 -41.90
CA THR A 150 -7.39 -17.54 -42.37
C THR A 150 -8.36 -17.43 -41.20
N ALA A 151 -9.28 -16.46 -41.28
CA ALA A 151 -10.44 -16.36 -40.39
C ALA A 151 -11.48 -17.45 -40.74
N PRO A 152 -12.08 -18.16 -39.77
CA PRO A 152 -13.27 -18.96 -40.02
C PRO A 152 -14.52 -18.09 -40.03
N GLN A 153 -15.28 -18.20 -41.11
CA GLN A 153 -16.62 -17.66 -41.34
C GLN A 153 -17.67 -18.36 -40.44
N PRO A 154 -18.73 -17.66 -39.99
CA PRO A 154 -19.85 -18.27 -39.30
C PRO A 154 -20.88 -18.78 -40.33
N GLU A 155 -21.38 -20.01 -40.15
CA GLU A 155 -22.65 -20.43 -40.77
C GLU A 155 -23.58 -21.11 -39.73
N PRO A 156 -24.90 -20.90 -39.88
CA PRO A 156 -25.93 -21.29 -38.91
C PRO A 156 -26.50 -22.68 -39.19
N SER A 157 -27.07 -23.33 -38.17
CA SER A 157 -28.22 -24.27 -38.29
C SER A 157 -28.65 -24.75 -36.89
N THR A 158 -29.83 -24.39 -36.40
CA THR A 158 -31.12 -25.11 -36.54
C THR A 158 -31.38 -26.10 -35.39
N THR A 159 -32.24 -25.64 -34.48
CA THR A 159 -33.31 -26.29 -33.72
C THR A 159 -33.50 -27.81 -33.86
N VAL A 160 -33.54 -28.54 -32.72
CA VAL A 160 -34.48 -29.65 -32.46
C VAL A 160 -34.82 -29.72 -30.97
N SER A 161 -36.13 -29.70 -30.67
CA SER A 161 -36.78 -29.94 -29.38
C SER A 161 -36.77 -31.43 -28.98
N ALA A 162 -36.78 -31.74 -27.68
CA ALA A 162 -37.67 -32.79 -27.14
C ALA A 162 -37.68 -32.81 -25.60
N GLU A 163 -38.84 -32.47 -25.09
CA GLU A 163 -39.50 -32.89 -23.87
C GLU A 163 -39.21 -34.34 -23.42
N SER A 164 -38.98 -34.54 -22.13
CA SER A 164 -39.35 -35.77 -21.42
C SER A 164 -39.53 -35.47 -19.94
N GLU A 165 -40.81 -35.37 -19.61
CA GLU A 165 -41.40 -35.47 -18.29
C GLU A 165 -41.28 -36.93 -17.80
N ALA A 166 -40.78 -37.13 -16.58
CA ALA A 166 -41.05 -38.34 -15.81
C ALA A 166 -41.03 -38.02 -14.30
N THR A 167 -42.24 -37.97 -13.76
CA THR A 167 -42.57 -37.91 -12.34
C THR A 167 -42.23 -39.21 -11.62
N ALA A 168 -41.59 -39.12 -10.45
CA ALA A 168 -41.82 -40.02 -9.31
C ALA A 168 -41.32 -39.41 -7.97
N THR A 169 -42.27 -39.15 -7.07
CA THR A 169 -42.16 -38.75 -5.65
C THR A 169 -41.94 -40.00 -4.75
N PRO A 170 -41.82 -39.88 -3.41
CA PRO A 170 -40.73 -39.38 -2.57
C PRO A 170 -40.02 -40.51 -1.78
N SER A 171 -38.86 -40.26 -1.17
CA SER A 171 -38.47 -40.95 0.08
C SER A 171 -37.48 -40.11 0.87
N ASP A 172 -37.96 -39.77 2.06
CA ASP A 172 -37.30 -39.18 3.21
C ASP A 172 -36.06 -40.01 3.61
N THR A 173 -34.90 -39.37 3.71
CA THR A 173 -33.76 -39.83 4.51
C THR A 173 -32.89 -38.61 4.75
N GLY A 174 -32.95 -38.11 5.98
CA GLY A 174 -32.16 -36.97 6.44
C GLY A 174 -30.68 -37.13 6.10
N ALA A 175 -30.14 -36.10 5.47
CA ALA A 175 -28.72 -35.86 5.37
C ALA A 175 -28.52 -34.40 5.75
N SER A 176 -28.13 -34.25 7.02
CA SER A 176 -27.23 -33.23 7.53
C SER A 176 -27.45 -31.83 6.95
N GLU A 177 -28.17 -31.00 7.72
CA GLU A 177 -27.84 -29.59 7.83
C GLU A 177 -26.35 -29.50 8.24
N GLU A 178 -25.44 -29.60 7.29
CA GLU A 178 -24.18 -28.88 7.39
C GLU A 178 -24.57 -27.42 7.31
N ALA A 179 -24.91 -26.85 8.46
CA ALA A 179 -24.64 -25.46 8.72
C ALA A 179 -23.13 -25.29 8.56
N THR A 180 -22.68 -25.07 7.32
CA THR A 180 -21.40 -24.44 7.05
C THR A 180 -21.50 -23.09 7.74
N THR A 181 -21.02 -23.03 8.97
CA THR A 181 -20.88 -21.79 9.71
C THR A 181 -19.87 -21.00 8.92
N ALA A 182 -20.36 -20.16 8.00
CA ALA A 182 -19.55 -19.18 7.30
C ALA A 182 -18.90 -18.34 8.40
N ALA A 183 -17.61 -18.55 8.62
CA ALA A 183 -16.88 -17.91 9.71
C ALA A 183 -17.08 -16.39 9.61
N GLU A 184 -17.52 -15.79 10.72
CA GLU A 184 -17.86 -14.39 10.80
C GLU A 184 -16.65 -13.49 10.52
N ILE A 185 -16.83 -12.47 9.68
CA ILE A 185 -15.80 -11.48 9.36
C ILE A 185 -15.74 -10.45 10.49
N LYS A 186 -14.65 -10.43 11.27
CA LYS A 186 -14.45 -9.51 12.40
C LYS A 186 -13.76 -8.20 12.03
N PHE A 187 -12.91 -8.23 11.01
CA PHE A 187 -12.09 -7.11 10.54
C PHE A 187 -12.30 -6.90 9.04
N PRO A 188 -13.50 -6.43 8.64
CA PRO A 188 -13.86 -6.35 7.24
C PRO A 188 -12.93 -5.41 6.47
N ALA A 189 -12.66 -5.76 5.20
CA ALA A 189 -12.09 -4.82 4.25
C ALA A 189 -13.05 -3.63 4.04
N PRO A 190 -12.54 -2.43 3.72
CA PRO A 190 -13.37 -1.32 3.29
C PRO A 190 -14.31 -1.72 2.14
N GLY A 191 -15.50 -1.12 2.07
CA GLY A 191 -16.53 -1.53 1.11
C GLY A 191 -16.11 -1.32 -0.35
N GLU A 192 -15.25 -0.32 -0.58
CA GLU A 192 -14.64 0.05 -1.84
C GLU A 192 -13.43 -0.81 -2.23
N ALA A 193 -13.00 -1.76 -1.39
CA ALA A 193 -11.87 -2.62 -1.69
C ALA A 193 -12.14 -3.45 -2.96
N ALA A 194 -11.24 -3.32 -3.94
CA ALA A 194 -11.32 -4.01 -5.22
C ALA A 194 -10.97 -5.50 -5.06
N ASP A 195 -11.64 -6.36 -5.82
CA ASP A 195 -11.33 -7.79 -5.85
C ASP A 195 -10.05 -8.02 -6.67
N LEU A 196 -8.93 -8.23 -5.98
CA LEU A 196 -7.57 -8.29 -6.54
C LEU A 196 -6.76 -9.43 -5.90
N GLU A 197 -6.30 -10.37 -6.73
CA GLU A 197 -5.41 -11.45 -6.28
C GLU A 197 -3.93 -11.03 -6.25
N LEU A 198 -3.56 -10.00 -7.01
CA LEU A 198 -2.19 -9.50 -7.09
C LEU A 198 -2.18 -7.98 -7.08
N VAL A 199 -1.55 -7.40 -6.06
CA VAL A 199 -1.52 -5.97 -5.75
C VAL A 199 -0.09 -5.46 -5.82
N ALA A 200 0.11 -4.31 -6.44
CA ALA A 200 1.37 -3.57 -6.40
C ALA A 200 1.18 -2.21 -5.70
N ALA A 201 2.11 -1.85 -4.82
CA ALA A 201 2.19 -0.49 -4.30
C ALA A 201 2.42 0.53 -5.43
N PRO A 202 2.05 1.81 -5.25
CA PRO A 202 2.26 2.86 -6.23
C PRO A 202 3.72 3.02 -6.66
N SER A 203 4.65 2.81 -5.72
CA SER A 203 6.10 2.84 -5.94
C SER A 203 6.64 1.65 -6.74
N GLY A 204 5.85 0.58 -6.89
CA GLY A 204 6.25 -0.69 -7.52
C GLY A 204 7.20 -1.55 -6.68
N ASN A 205 7.64 -1.08 -5.50
CA ASN A 205 8.62 -1.80 -4.69
C ASN A 205 8.00 -2.89 -3.79
N ILE A 206 6.69 -2.85 -3.58
CA ILE A 206 5.97 -3.85 -2.77
C ILE A 206 4.95 -4.55 -3.67
N LEU A 207 5.00 -5.87 -3.69
CA LEU A 207 4.12 -6.73 -4.46
C LEU A 207 3.45 -7.72 -3.51
N CYS A 208 2.14 -7.76 -3.51
CA CYS A 208 1.34 -8.59 -2.63
C CYS A 208 0.51 -9.58 -3.46
N LYS A 209 0.58 -10.85 -3.09
CA LYS A 209 -0.32 -11.89 -3.57
C LYS A 209 -1.33 -12.19 -2.48
N LEU A 210 -2.61 -12.02 -2.80
CA LEU A 210 -3.74 -12.34 -1.95
C LEU A 210 -4.34 -13.65 -2.46
N ALA A 211 -4.53 -14.60 -1.56
CA ALA A 211 -5.20 -15.86 -1.81
C ALA A 211 -6.08 -16.21 -0.61
N ASP A 212 -6.98 -17.18 -0.77
CA ASP A 212 -7.94 -17.53 0.28
C ASP A 212 -7.24 -17.80 1.63
N GLY A 213 -7.45 -16.89 2.58
CA GLY A 213 -6.93 -16.98 3.95
C GLY A 213 -5.45 -16.62 4.14
N SER A 214 -4.70 -16.33 3.06
CA SER A 214 -3.28 -16.00 3.14
C SER A 214 -2.88 -14.84 2.23
N VAL A 215 -1.96 -14.02 2.72
CA VAL A 215 -1.40 -12.90 1.96
C VAL A 215 0.11 -12.87 2.13
N ALA A 216 0.82 -12.73 1.02
CA ALA A 216 2.27 -12.61 1.00
C ALA A 216 2.65 -11.31 0.29
N CYS A 217 3.46 -10.47 0.92
CA CYS A 217 3.97 -9.23 0.33
C CYS A 217 5.50 -9.25 0.28
N THR A 218 6.06 -9.21 -0.93
CA THR A 218 7.49 -9.05 -1.16
C THR A 218 7.86 -7.58 -1.27
N VAL A 219 8.83 -7.15 -0.47
CA VAL A 219 9.55 -5.89 -0.64
C VAL A 219 10.79 -6.17 -1.49
N LEU A 220 10.82 -5.62 -2.71
CA LEU A 220 11.86 -5.91 -3.69
C LEU A 220 13.23 -5.31 -3.33
N GLN A 221 13.22 -4.13 -2.72
CA GLN A 221 14.41 -3.44 -2.23
C GLN A 221 14.22 -3.04 -0.77
N THR A 222 15.04 -3.59 0.11
CA THR A 222 14.97 -3.36 1.56
C THR A 222 16.12 -2.49 2.08
N GLN A 223 15.92 -1.95 3.29
CA GLN A 223 16.95 -1.29 4.09
C GLN A 223 17.27 -2.11 5.35
N GLN A 224 18.24 -1.64 6.13
CA GLN A 224 18.78 -2.36 7.29
C GLN A 224 17.73 -2.86 8.29
N GLY A 225 16.64 -2.11 8.51
CA GLY A 225 15.56 -2.51 9.44
C GLY A 225 14.77 -3.76 9.00
N MET A 226 14.92 -4.20 7.76
CA MET A 226 14.34 -5.43 7.22
C MET A 226 15.33 -6.61 7.21
N HIS A 227 16.64 -6.34 7.36
CA HIS A 227 17.69 -7.35 7.24
C HIS A 227 17.84 -8.20 8.51
N GLY A 228 18.62 -9.27 8.42
CA GLY A 228 19.00 -10.13 9.54
C GLY A 228 18.46 -11.55 9.42
N GLY A 229 19.26 -12.50 9.93
CA GLY A 229 18.97 -13.92 9.83
C GLY A 229 19.10 -14.40 8.38
N ALA A 230 18.04 -15.01 7.85
CA ALA A 230 18.04 -15.50 6.47
C ALA A 230 17.68 -14.42 5.42
N CYS A 231 17.42 -13.17 5.84
CA CYS A 231 16.88 -12.08 5.01
C CYS A 231 17.96 -11.04 4.63
N ASP A 232 19.16 -11.49 4.26
CA ASP A 232 20.31 -10.60 3.96
C ASP A 232 20.46 -10.28 2.46
N ASP A 233 19.59 -10.80 1.60
CA ASP A 233 19.65 -10.73 0.13
C ASP A 233 18.93 -9.52 -0.48
N GLY A 234 18.54 -8.54 0.35
CA GLY A 234 18.01 -7.25 -0.09
C GLY A 234 16.54 -7.26 -0.53
N SER A 235 15.85 -8.40 -0.42
CA SER A 235 14.40 -8.52 -0.58
C SER A 235 13.81 -9.39 0.51
N VAL A 236 12.62 -9.04 0.98
CA VAL A 236 11.99 -9.78 2.08
C VAL A 236 10.52 -9.95 1.79
N THR A 237 9.99 -11.15 2.01
CA THR A 237 8.55 -11.40 1.98
C THR A 237 8.00 -11.49 3.39
N VAL A 238 6.87 -10.84 3.64
CA VAL A 238 6.09 -11.01 4.87
C VAL A 238 4.80 -11.72 4.50
N VAL A 239 4.46 -12.75 5.25
CA VAL A 239 3.28 -13.58 5.04
C VAL A 239 2.38 -13.48 6.26
N ALA A 240 1.07 -13.31 6.04
CA ALA A 240 0.04 -13.45 7.06
C ALA A 240 -0.94 -14.54 6.67
N THR A 241 -1.36 -15.31 7.67
CA THR A 241 -2.45 -16.28 7.62
C THR A 241 -3.39 -16.04 8.81
N ALA A 242 -4.41 -16.88 8.97
CA ALA A 242 -5.30 -16.81 10.13
C ALA A 242 -4.55 -16.98 11.47
N GLU A 243 -3.43 -17.71 11.47
CA GLU A 243 -2.63 -18.06 12.65
C GLU A 243 -1.63 -16.97 13.08
N GLY A 244 -1.27 -16.05 12.19
CA GLY A 244 -0.29 -15.01 12.48
C GLY A 244 0.44 -14.50 11.25
N ALA A 245 1.42 -13.63 11.50
CA ALA A 245 2.29 -13.08 10.46
C ALA A 245 3.77 -13.35 10.74
N LYS A 246 4.55 -13.62 9.69
CA LYS A 246 5.99 -13.88 9.78
C LYS A 246 6.72 -13.41 8.52
N ARG A 247 8.03 -13.19 8.65
CA ARG A 247 8.91 -13.07 7.48
C ARG A 247 9.19 -14.45 6.89
N ASP A 248 9.24 -14.49 5.57
CA ASP A 248 9.70 -15.61 4.76
C ASP A 248 10.74 -15.09 3.77
N CYS A 249 12.01 -15.40 4.03
CA CYS A 249 13.13 -14.95 3.20
C CYS A 249 13.33 -15.84 1.95
N SER A 250 12.61 -16.96 1.84
CA SER A 250 12.72 -17.90 0.71
C SER A 250 11.62 -17.67 -0.32
N LEU A 251 10.53 -17.02 0.08
CA LEU A 251 9.39 -16.72 -0.78
C LEU A 251 9.60 -15.41 -1.55
N ARG A 252 9.16 -15.38 -2.82
CA ARG A 252 9.09 -14.16 -3.62
C ARG A 252 7.78 -14.11 -4.42
N VAL A 253 7.08 -12.99 -4.35
CA VAL A 253 5.90 -12.69 -5.16
C VAL A 253 6.35 -12.15 -6.51
N ASN A 254 5.71 -12.62 -7.59
CA ASN A 254 5.94 -12.13 -8.96
C ASN A 254 5.11 -10.85 -9.21
N ALA A 255 5.66 -9.92 -9.99
CA ALA A 255 5.04 -8.65 -10.38
C ALA A 255 4.09 -8.76 -11.58
N GLU A 256 4.19 -9.85 -12.35
CA GLU A 256 3.48 -10.00 -13.61
C GLU A 256 1.96 -9.99 -13.39
N GLY A 257 1.27 -9.03 -14.02
CA GLY A 257 -0.18 -8.87 -13.90
C GLY A 257 -0.64 -8.19 -12.61
N ALA A 258 0.27 -7.66 -11.78
CA ALA A 258 -0.11 -7.00 -10.53
C ALA A 258 -0.89 -5.71 -10.81
N ALA A 259 -2.08 -5.57 -10.22
CA ALA A 259 -2.85 -4.34 -10.27
C ALA A 259 -2.23 -3.32 -9.30
N LYS A 260 -1.98 -2.11 -9.79
CA LYS A 260 -1.57 -1.01 -8.91
C LYS A 260 -2.74 -0.61 -8.02
N VAL A 261 -2.50 -0.52 -6.72
CA VAL A 261 -3.44 0.03 -5.73
C VAL A 261 -2.89 1.36 -5.26
N ASP A 262 -3.57 2.45 -5.58
CA ASP A 262 -3.15 3.81 -5.19
C ASP A 262 -3.15 4.00 -3.66
N TYR A 263 -2.43 5.02 -3.18
CA TYR A 263 -2.40 5.32 -1.76
C TYR A 263 -3.82 5.62 -1.23
N GLY A 264 -4.17 5.03 -0.09
CA GLY A 264 -5.51 5.08 0.49
C GLY A 264 -6.48 4.06 -0.09
N GLN A 265 -6.10 3.30 -1.13
CA GLN A 265 -6.94 2.29 -1.75
C GLN A 265 -6.64 0.88 -1.22
N PHE A 266 -7.61 -0.02 -1.42
CA PHE A 266 -7.60 -1.36 -0.86
C PHE A 266 -7.87 -2.42 -1.93
N GLY A 267 -7.21 -3.57 -1.78
CA GLY A 267 -7.50 -4.79 -2.51
C GLY A 267 -7.91 -5.90 -1.55
N LYS A 268 -8.79 -6.80 -1.97
CA LYS A 268 -9.20 -7.98 -1.21
C LYS A 268 -9.29 -9.20 -2.10
N SER A 269 -9.10 -10.38 -1.52
CA SER A 269 -9.40 -11.66 -2.14
C SER A 269 -9.63 -12.70 -1.05
N GLY A 270 -10.72 -13.45 -1.14
CA GLY A 270 -11.12 -14.41 -0.12
C GLY A 270 -11.20 -13.78 1.28
N ASP A 271 -10.44 -14.35 2.22
CA ASP A 271 -10.41 -13.93 3.63
C ASP A 271 -9.27 -12.94 3.97
N VAL A 272 -8.66 -12.29 2.97
CA VAL A 272 -7.58 -11.33 3.20
C VAL A 272 -7.80 -10.01 2.47
N ALA A 273 -7.23 -8.95 3.03
CA ALA A 273 -7.25 -7.62 2.46
C ALA A 273 -5.90 -6.93 2.64
N CYS A 274 -5.62 -5.99 1.75
CA CYS A 274 -4.44 -5.12 1.77
C CYS A 274 -4.85 -3.67 1.50
N GLY A 275 -4.29 -2.74 2.26
CA GLY A 275 -4.39 -1.29 2.02
C GLY A 275 -3.03 -0.69 1.70
N SER A 276 -2.96 0.10 0.63
CA SER A 276 -1.75 0.85 0.29
C SER A 276 -1.72 2.18 1.04
N GLN A 277 -0.61 2.47 1.69
CA GLN A 277 -0.36 3.68 2.48
C GLN A 277 0.94 4.33 2.03
N TYR A 278 1.19 5.58 2.41
CA TYR A 278 2.34 6.32 1.88
C TYR A 278 3.66 5.70 2.33
N ASN A 279 3.77 5.38 3.62
CA ASN A 279 4.94 4.73 4.21
C ASN A 279 4.91 3.19 4.20
N GLY A 280 3.99 2.53 3.48
CA GLY A 280 3.97 1.06 3.40
C GLY A 280 2.67 0.44 2.90
N ILE A 281 2.59 -0.87 2.93
CA ILE A 281 1.33 -1.62 2.75
C ILE A 281 0.99 -2.30 4.07
N SER A 282 -0.29 -2.28 4.46
CA SER A 282 -0.80 -3.15 5.52
C SER A 282 -1.74 -4.21 4.94
N CYS A 283 -1.54 -5.46 5.32
CA CYS A 283 -2.39 -6.57 4.94
C CYS A 283 -2.81 -7.40 6.15
N TRP A 284 -4.02 -7.95 6.12
CA TRP A 284 -4.58 -8.72 7.24
C TRP A 284 -5.57 -9.78 6.77
N ASN A 285 -5.77 -10.78 7.61
CA ASN A 285 -6.87 -11.71 7.52
C ASN A 285 -8.14 -11.09 8.11
N VAL A 286 -9.22 -11.02 7.33
CA VAL A 286 -10.46 -10.30 7.70
C VAL A 286 -11.25 -11.01 8.79
N LYS A 287 -10.98 -12.29 9.07
CA LYS A 287 -11.63 -13.07 10.13
C LYS A 287 -10.88 -12.94 11.46
N THR A 288 -9.56 -13.08 11.44
CA THR A 288 -8.76 -13.14 12.68
C THR A 288 -8.09 -11.82 13.06
N GLY A 289 -7.92 -10.90 12.11
CA GLY A 289 -7.18 -9.65 12.31
C GLY A 289 -5.66 -9.83 12.29
N GLN A 290 -5.18 -11.07 12.17
CA GLN A 290 -3.76 -11.35 12.02
C GLN A 290 -3.26 -10.74 10.72
N GLY A 291 -2.18 -9.97 10.81
CA GLY A 291 -1.70 -9.19 9.70
C GLY A 291 -0.34 -8.59 9.95
N PHE A 292 0.09 -7.76 9.00
CA PHE A 292 1.31 -7.00 9.08
C PHE A 292 1.18 -5.65 8.40
N ALA A 293 2.12 -4.77 8.69
CA ALA A 293 2.52 -3.72 7.77
C ALA A 293 3.96 -3.94 7.34
N VAL A 294 4.28 -3.52 6.11
CA VAL A 294 5.60 -3.69 5.53
C VAL A 294 5.98 -2.49 4.66
N SER A 295 7.26 -2.12 4.71
CA SER A 295 7.87 -1.10 3.88
C SER A 295 9.32 -1.47 3.54
N ARG A 296 10.02 -0.55 2.88
CA ARG A 296 11.48 -0.64 2.67
C ARG A 296 12.26 -0.64 3.98
N GLN A 297 11.75 0.08 4.98
CA GLN A 297 12.47 0.43 6.20
C GLN A 297 12.23 -0.59 7.32
N GLY A 298 11.07 -1.23 7.33
CA GLY A 298 10.70 -2.14 8.39
C GLY A 298 9.39 -2.87 8.12
N TRP A 299 9.04 -3.71 9.09
CA TRP A 299 7.79 -4.47 9.11
C TRP A 299 7.32 -4.59 10.56
N ALA A 300 6.02 -4.78 10.73
CA ALA A 300 5.37 -4.96 12.02
C ALA A 300 4.21 -5.93 11.88
N THR A 301 3.86 -6.63 12.94
CA THR A 301 2.68 -7.50 12.98
C THR A 301 1.55 -6.84 13.74
N THR A 302 0.32 -7.32 13.51
CA THR A 302 -0.88 -6.87 14.19
C THR A 302 -1.87 -8.03 14.30
N ASP A 303 -2.70 -8.02 15.34
CA ASP A 303 -3.85 -8.89 15.53
C ASP A 303 -5.19 -8.10 15.51
N LYS A 304 -5.12 -6.82 15.13
CA LYS A 304 -6.25 -5.87 15.12
C LYS A 304 -6.75 -5.54 13.72
N GLY A 305 -6.37 -6.31 12.71
CA GLY A 305 -6.73 -6.07 11.32
C GLY A 305 -5.81 -5.04 10.67
N PHE A 306 -6.38 -4.05 9.99
CA PHE A 306 -5.62 -2.99 9.31
C PHE A 306 -4.72 -2.22 10.30
N LEU A 307 -3.43 -2.09 9.97
CA LEU A 307 -2.47 -1.29 10.72
C LEU A 307 -2.31 0.07 10.03
N PRO A 308 -2.77 1.18 10.63
CA PRO A 308 -2.61 2.50 10.03
C PRO A 308 -1.17 2.99 10.13
N GLU A 309 -0.83 3.92 9.23
CA GLU A 309 0.53 4.42 9.00
C GLU A 309 1.18 5.08 10.21
N ASP A 310 0.40 5.73 11.07
CA ASP A 310 0.87 6.36 12.31
C ASP A 310 1.33 5.35 13.37
N GLN A 311 0.99 4.07 13.19
CA GLN A 311 1.42 2.97 14.05
C GLN A 311 2.62 2.20 13.48
N PHE A 312 3.17 2.65 12.35
CA PHE A 312 4.34 2.01 11.76
C PHE A 312 5.59 2.34 12.57
N PRO A 313 6.36 1.33 13.04
CA PRO A 313 7.54 1.58 13.88
C PRO A 313 8.70 2.27 13.15
N TRP A 314 8.62 2.43 11.82
CA TRP A 314 9.61 3.12 10.99
C TRP A 314 9.20 4.54 10.58
N VAL A 315 8.02 5.01 11.01
CA VAL A 315 7.60 6.40 10.84
C VAL A 315 7.96 7.11 12.15
N GLN A 316 9.15 7.72 12.18
CA GLN A 316 9.63 8.55 13.29
C GLN A 316 9.65 10.01 12.88
#